data_AF-A0A6A3NBT5-F1
#
_entry.id   AF-A0A6A3NBT5-F1
#
_cell.length_a   1.000
_cell.length_b   1.000
_cell.length_c   1.000
_cell.angle_alpha   90.00
_cell.angle_beta   90.00
_cell.angle_gamma   90.00
#
_symmetry.space_group_name_H-M   'P 1'
#
loop_
_entity.id
_entity.type
_entity.pdbx_description
1 polymer ?
#
loop_
_entity_poly.entity_id
_entity_poly.type
_entity_poly.pdbx_seq_one_letter_code
_entity_poly.pdbx_strand_id
1 'polypeptide(L)'
;MVNMRRALEKLKLPSGLHSERIQWLYEGAAKSHSPDGGYLLYWMQTSVRTKHNYALEYAVAAANELKLPLHVVYLFPDRSVVPPLHSDEDDEWKAEAVQDANAHAFVTERHALFALQGLADAHERLAGRGLSFDVFHHRHKGDERPIRNELLEFCARNAALVVTDRPYLRPWRAALDKLVSGVEDEGDADSSSAGFGVVQVEGDVVVPAAVVTDKEEYAARTIRPRITKHLERYVVPLQSVSLEQAYQTEGKSLSAVLGTPKQLKPLDVTSFEAVAKTLELLDVDRSVNGVSWHFRGGEAAASACAKKFLTPDKLASYATERNEPSLDAGSDLSLYLRFGHISVVRVVLAANKLKGVTRAKEGLASFLEELIVRRELSVNLVAYNQQNYDSMRCLPNYAQITLQEHAGDKRDQLYSREKLESFQTGDRFWNAAQRELVVTGKMHGYMRMYWGKKLLEWTPTPEQGFNAALVLNNKYALDAPDPNSYAGVAWTFGKHDQGWKERPIFGKVRYMNEAGLKRKFRMDAYVLKVGRLAAKAKKGSTEEEPTEEEAMPAKPGRKKKASTMRPAESDATEKHTPAKKMKKTT
;
A
#
# COMPACT_ATOMS: atom_id res chain seq x y z
N MET A 1 -0.42 6.04 41.80
CA MET A 1 0.25 5.28 40.73
C MET A 1 -0.70 4.21 40.22
N VAL A 2 -1.46 4.50 39.16
CA VAL A 2 -2.14 3.45 38.41
C VAL A 2 -1.11 2.97 37.40
N ASN A 3 -0.75 1.69 37.45
CA ASN A 3 0.05 1.08 36.40
C ASN A 3 -0.70 1.32 35.07
N MET A 4 -0.08 2.07 34.14
CA MET A 4 -0.70 2.48 32.87
C MET A 4 -1.26 1.31 32.09
N ARG A 5 -0.51 0.19 32.04
CA ARG A 5 -0.98 -1.04 31.42
C ARG A 5 -2.27 -1.52 32.09
N ARG A 6 -2.35 -1.50 33.42
CA ARG A 6 -3.57 -1.89 34.14
C ARG A 6 -4.77 -0.98 33.86
N ALA A 7 -4.54 0.31 33.62
CA ALA A 7 -5.60 1.23 33.18
C ALA A 7 -6.07 0.85 31.78
N LEU A 8 -5.14 0.64 30.85
CA LEU A 8 -5.45 0.34 29.45
C LEU A 8 -5.93 -1.10 29.21
N GLU A 9 -5.62 -2.05 30.09
CA GLU A 9 -6.22 -3.40 30.08
C GLU A 9 -7.73 -3.36 30.38
N LYS A 10 -8.18 -2.35 31.14
CA LYS A 10 -9.58 -2.10 31.44
C LYS A 10 -10.24 -1.13 30.46
N LEU A 11 -9.47 -0.56 29.53
CA LEU A 11 -9.99 0.35 28.52
C LEU A 11 -11.09 -0.35 27.73
N LYS A 12 -12.25 0.30 27.68
CA LYS A 12 -13.31 -0.13 26.76
C LYS A 12 -12.86 0.16 25.35
N LEU A 13 -12.42 -0.87 24.64
CA LEU A 13 -11.97 -0.74 23.25
C LEU A 13 -13.09 -0.18 22.35
N PRO A 14 -12.75 0.65 21.34
CA PRO A 14 -13.70 1.09 20.33
C PRO A 14 -14.37 -0.10 19.64
N SER A 15 -15.66 0.01 19.32
CA SER A 15 -16.38 -1.06 18.63
C SER A 15 -15.67 -1.45 17.33
N GLY A 16 -15.50 -2.75 17.10
CA GLY A 16 -14.77 -3.30 15.96
C GLY A 16 -13.24 -3.41 16.16
N LEU A 17 -12.66 -2.75 17.16
CA LEU A 17 -11.28 -3.02 17.61
C LEU A 17 -11.28 -4.24 18.55
N HIS A 18 -10.53 -5.26 18.16
CA HIS A 18 -10.41 -6.52 18.90
C HIS A 18 -9.09 -6.54 19.66
N SER A 19 -9.07 -7.09 20.87
CA SER A 19 -7.87 -7.17 21.71
C SER A 19 -6.74 -7.96 21.02
N GLU A 20 -7.07 -8.94 20.19
CA GLU A 20 -6.07 -9.72 19.42
C GLU A 20 -5.31 -8.90 18.36
N ARG A 21 -5.73 -7.66 18.10
CA ARG A 21 -4.94 -6.72 17.28
C ARG A 21 -3.87 -6.00 18.07
N ILE A 22 -3.95 -5.98 19.41
CA ILE A 22 -3.13 -5.16 20.29
C ILE A 22 -2.07 -6.05 20.93
N GLN A 23 -0.81 -5.67 20.77
CA GLN A 23 0.34 -6.33 21.37
C GLN A 23 1.16 -5.32 22.16
N TRP A 24 1.29 -5.55 23.46
CA TRP A 24 2.27 -4.84 24.27
C TRP A 24 3.65 -5.40 23.96
N LEU A 25 4.57 -4.55 23.53
CA LEU A 25 5.96 -4.91 23.25
C LEU A 25 6.85 -4.58 24.45
N TYR A 26 6.53 -3.50 25.17
CA TYR A 26 7.19 -3.11 26.42
C TYR A 26 6.19 -2.41 27.33
N GLU A 27 6.20 -2.73 28.64
CA GLU A 27 5.21 -2.21 29.59
C GLU A 27 5.50 -0.79 30.09
N GLY A 28 6.73 -0.31 29.91
CA GLY A 28 7.24 0.88 30.60
C GLY A 28 7.94 0.52 31.91
N ALA A 29 8.84 1.38 32.39
CA ALA A 29 9.59 1.12 33.60
C ALA A 29 8.69 1.12 34.85
N ALA A 30 8.94 0.21 35.81
CA ALA A 30 8.09 -0.01 36.99
C ALA A 30 7.91 1.20 37.91
N LYS A 31 8.83 2.18 37.86
CA LYS A 31 8.79 3.44 38.62
C LYS A 31 8.53 4.68 37.74
N SER A 32 8.14 4.48 36.48
CA SER A 32 7.89 5.59 35.55
C SER A 32 6.73 6.45 36.07
N HIS A 33 7.03 7.71 36.35
CA HIS A 33 6.02 8.75 36.51
C HIS A 33 5.76 9.32 35.13
N SER A 34 4.50 9.58 34.76
CA SER A 34 4.24 10.49 33.63
C SER A 34 4.87 11.83 34.01
N PRO A 35 5.91 12.31 33.29
CA PRO A 35 6.52 13.57 33.60
C PRO A 35 5.49 14.70 33.47
N ASP A 36 5.67 15.80 34.20
CA ASP A 36 4.86 17.01 34.01
C ASP A 36 4.93 17.43 32.52
N GLY A 37 3.78 17.47 31.85
CA GLY A 37 3.71 17.73 30.41
C GLY A 37 3.86 16.50 29.50
N GLY A 38 3.70 15.28 30.02
CA GLY A 38 3.71 14.06 29.21
C GLY A 38 2.56 13.94 28.20
N TYR A 39 2.71 13.05 27.22
CA TYR A 39 1.75 12.85 26.11
C TYR A 39 1.73 11.41 25.61
N LEU A 40 0.75 11.06 24.78
CA LEU A 40 0.79 9.84 23.95
C LEU A 40 1.38 10.16 22.59
N LEU A 41 2.21 9.25 22.10
CA LEU A 41 2.77 9.32 20.76
C LEU A 41 2.16 8.21 19.91
N TYR A 42 1.46 8.56 18.83
CA TYR A 42 1.19 7.60 17.75
C TYR A 42 2.28 7.71 16.70
N TRP A 43 3.18 6.73 16.68
CA TRP A 43 4.13 6.52 15.61
C TRP A 43 3.45 5.80 14.45
N MET A 44 3.01 6.57 13.46
CA MET A 44 2.40 6.04 12.24
C MET A 44 3.50 5.55 11.29
N GLN A 45 3.40 4.31 10.78
CA GLN A 45 4.38 3.77 9.83
C GLN A 45 3.72 3.24 8.55
N THR A 46 2.86 2.23 8.68
CA THR A 46 2.26 1.55 7.52
C THR A 46 0.81 1.91 7.30
N SER A 47 0.09 2.39 8.32
CA SER A 47 -1.34 2.73 8.23
C SER A 47 -1.57 4.22 7.99
N VAL A 48 -1.06 4.77 6.88
CA VAL A 48 -1.18 6.21 6.53
C VAL A 48 -2.60 6.58 6.06
N ARG A 49 -3.52 6.60 7.02
CA ARG A 49 -4.95 6.89 6.84
C ARG A 49 -5.59 7.26 8.19
N THR A 50 -6.74 7.91 8.12
CA THR A 50 -7.53 8.31 9.31
C THR A 50 -8.78 7.46 9.50
N LYS A 51 -9.35 6.89 8.44
CA LYS A 51 -10.53 6.02 8.51
C LYS A 51 -10.14 4.54 8.58
N HIS A 52 -10.75 3.81 9.50
CA HIS A 52 -10.43 2.39 9.75
C HIS A 52 -8.92 2.18 10.02
N ASN A 53 -8.35 3.07 10.84
CA ASN A 53 -7.00 2.93 11.37
C ASN A 53 -7.08 2.46 12.82
N TYR A 54 -6.83 1.15 13.03
CA TYR A 54 -6.95 0.53 14.34
C TYR A 54 -5.95 1.11 15.36
N ALA A 55 -4.73 1.43 14.94
CA ALA A 55 -3.70 2.03 15.80
C ALA A 55 -4.09 3.44 16.23
N LEU A 56 -4.62 4.25 15.30
CA LEU A 56 -5.12 5.59 15.61
C LEU A 56 -6.31 5.55 16.57
N GLU A 57 -7.30 4.68 16.35
CA GLU A 57 -8.46 4.60 17.26
C GLU A 57 -8.08 4.08 18.65
N TYR A 58 -7.11 3.17 18.74
CA TYR A 58 -6.54 2.76 20.03
C TYR A 58 -5.82 3.93 20.71
N ALA A 59 -4.97 4.67 19.99
CA ALA A 59 -4.25 5.81 20.54
C ALA A 59 -5.19 6.91 21.04
N VAL A 60 -6.26 7.23 20.30
CA VAL A 60 -7.27 8.21 20.73
C VAL A 60 -8.01 7.73 21.98
N ALA A 61 -8.43 6.47 22.02
CA ALA A 61 -9.10 5.91 23.19
C ALA A 61 -8.18 5.89 24.43
N ALA A 62 -6.92 5.51 24.25
CA ALA A 62 -5.92 5.52 25.30
C ALA A 62 -5.61 6.95 25.80
N ALA A 63 -5.56 7.94 24.90
CA ALA A 63 -5.33 9.34 25.25
C ALA A 63 -6.45 9.90 26.13
N ASN A 64 -7.71 9.61 25.79
CA ASN A 64 -8.87 10.01 26.60
C ASN A 64 -8.84 9.33 27.99
N GLU A 65 -8.56 8.02 28.05
CA GLU A 65 -8.51 7.27 29.32
C GLU A 65 -7.38 7.76 30.24
N LEU A 66 -6.20 7.99 29.68
CA LEU A 66 -5.03 8.48 30.43
C LEU A 66 -5.04 9.98 30.66
N LYS A 67 -5.96 10.71 30.01
CA LYS A 67 -6.09 12.17 30.09
C LYS A 67 -4.84 12.91 29.64
N LEU A 68 -4.26 12.47 28.53
CA LEU A 68 -3.00 12.99 28.00
C LEU A 68 -3.16 13.47 26.56
N PRO A 69 -2.48 14.56 26.14
CA PRO A 69 -2.45 14.98 24.75
C PRO A 69 -1.95 13.87 23.82
N LEU A 70 -2.44 13.83 22.58
CA LEU A 70 -2.02 12.84 21.58
C LEU A 70 -1.31 13.53 20.40
N HIS A 71 -0.04 13.20 20.18
CA HIS A 71 0.72 13.63 18.99
C HIS A 71 0.88 12.47 18.01
N VAL A 72 0.78 12.75 16.71
CA VAL A 72 1.04 11.78 15.65
C VAL A 72 2.32 12.16 14.92
N VAL A 73 3.21 11.19 14.71
CA VAL A 73 4.45 11.41 13.96
C VAL A 73 4.62 10.36 12.86
N TYR A 74 5.31 10.77 11.80
CA TYR A 74 5.81 9.87 10.76
C TYR A 74 7.30 10.09 10.57
N LEU A 75 8.09 9.01 10.57
CA LEU A 75 9.53 9.09 10.32
C LEU A 75 9.78 8.71 8.86
N PHE A 76 10.07 9.69 8.02
CA PHE A 76 10.17 9.54 6.57
C PHE A 76 11.56 9.02 6.15
N PRO A 77 11.64 7.86 5.46
CA PRO A 77 12.89 7.34 4.91
C PRO A 77 13.03 7.60 3.40
N ASP A 78 14.15 8.19 2.99
CA ASP A 78 14.59 8.29 1.59
C ASP A 78 15.82 7.39 1.32
N ARG A 79 16.47 7.50 0.14
CA ARG A 79 17.63 6.67 -0.19
C ARG A 79 18.77 6.75 0.83
N SER A 80 18.91 7.87 1.54
CA SER A 80 19.98 8.08 2.51
C SER A 80 19.88 7.19 3.76
N VAL A 81 18.77 6.46 3.95
CA VAL A 81 18.59 5.51 5.06
C VAL A 81 19.06 4.09 4.73
N VAL A 82 19.35 3.83 3.46
CA VAL A 82 19.73 2.51 2.97
C VAL A 82 21.19 2.22 3.34
N PRO A 83 21.50 1.05 3.91
CA PRO A 83 22.88 0.62 4.12
C PRO A 83 23.67 0.58 2.80
N PRO A 84 25.00 0.83 2.82
CA PRO A 84 25.84 0.64 1.63
C PRO A 84 25.76 -0.79 1.11
N LEU A 85 25.54 -0.93 -0.19
CA LEU A 85 25.60 -2.23 -0.88
C LEU A 85 27.02 -2.80 -0.81
N HIS A 86 27.12 -4.09 -0.52
CA HIS A 86 28.35 -4.84 -0.72
C HIS A 86 28.26 -5.54 -2.07
N SER A 87 29.12 -5.16 -3.01
CA SER A 87 29.13 -5.74 -4.36
C SER A 87 29.39 -7.24 -4.31
N ASP A 88 28.68 -7.97 -5.17
CA ASP A 88 28.93 -9.38 -5.46
C ASP A 88 29.37 -9.47 -6.92
N GLU A 89 30.60 -9.93 -7.16
CA GLU A 89 31.17 -9.98 -8.52
C GLU A 89 30.48 -11.05 -9.41
N ASP A 90 29.84 -12.05 -8.79
CA ASP A 90 29.25 -13.20 -9.49
C ASP A 90 27.75 -13.04 -9.79
N ASP A 91 27.09 -12.05 -9.16
CA ASP A 91 25.66 -11.74 -9.38
C ASP A 91 25.40 -10.24 -9.19
N GLU A 92 25.30 -9.52 -10.31
CA GLU A 92 25.03 -8.08 -10.37
C GLU A 92 23.70 -7.65 -9.72
N TRP A 93 22.78 -8.60 -9.48
CA TRP A 93 21.48 -8.35 -8.86
C TRP A 93 21.46 -8.64 -7.36
N LYS A 94 22.34 -9.53 -6.89
CA LYS A 94 22.23 -10.13 -5.55
C LYS A 94 22.35 -9.11 -4.43
N ALA A 95 23.31 -8.19 -4.53
CA ALA A 95 23.49 -7.15 -3.53
C ALA A 95 22.21 -6.32 -3.35
N GLU A 96 21.61 -5.87 -4.45
CA GLU A 96 20.36 -5.10 -4.45
C GLU A 96 19.13 -5.93 -4.03
N ALA A 97 19.08 -7.22 -4.37
CA ALA A 97 17.97 -8.09 -3.98
C ALA A 97 17.99 -8.41 -2.47
N VAL A 98 19.17 -8.71 -1.91
CA VAL A 98 19.35 -9.03 -0.49
C VAL A 98 19.21 -7.78 0.38
N GLN A 99 19.74 -6.64 -0.08
CA GLN A 99 19.62 -5.35 0.60
C GLN A 99 18.65 -4.45 -0.16
N ASP A 100 17.43 -4.96 -0.37
CA ASP A 100 16.38 -4.23 -1.10
C ASP A 100 16.17 -2.83 -0.54
N ALA A 101 16.75 -1.87 -1.26
CA ALA A 101 16.81 -0.49 -0.84
C ALA A 101 15.39 0.09 -0.64
N ASN A 102 14.42 -0.30 -1.48
CA ASN A 102 13.03 0.15 -1.32
C ASN A 102 12.30 -0.54 -0.16
N ALA A 103 12.82 -1.66 0.36
CA ALA A 103 12.30 -2.27 1.58
C ALA A 103 12.73 -1.51 2.83
N HIS A 104 13.87 -0.82 2.75
CA HIS A 104 14.36 0.08 3.78
C HIS A 104 13.75 1.50 3.67
N ALA A 105 13.44 1.96 2.46
CA ALA A 105 13.11 3.37 2.22
C ALA A 105 12.25 3.65 0.98
N PHE A 106 11.89 4.92 0.76
CA PHE A 106 11.35 5.38 -0.51
C PHE A 106 12.48 5.84 -1.43
N VAL A 107 13.19 4.88 -2.05
CA VAL A 107 14.46 5.15 -2.75
C VAL A 107 14.28 5.88 -4.06
N THR A 108 13.19 5.61 -4.79
CA THR A 108 12.92 6.27 -6.07
C THR A 108 12.01 7.48 -5.89
N GLU A 109 12.12 8.48 -6.77
CA GLU A 109 11.21 9.62 -6.80
C GLU A 109 9.74 9.19 -6.85
N ARG A 110 9.41 8.17 -7.66
CA ARG A 110 8.07 7.59 -7.76
C ARG A 110 7.47 7.21 -6.41
N HIS A 111 8.16 6.39 -5.64
CA HIS A 111 7.70 5.92 -4.33
C HIS A 111 7.62 7.07 -3.34
N ALA A 112 8.63 7.95 -3.30
CA ALA A 112 8.69 9.08 -2.38
C ALA A 112 7.54 10.06 -2.64
N LEU A 113 7.29 10.44 -3.90
CA LEU A 113 6.19 11.33 -4.27
C LEU A 113 4.83 10.74 -3.88
N PHE A 114 4.60 9.46 -4.17
CA PHE A 114 3.33 8.82 -3.83
C PHE A 114 3.12 8.74 -2.30
N ALA A 115 4.19 8.51 -1.52
CA ALA A 115 4.15 8.55 -0.06
C ALA A 115 3.86 9.96 0.48
N LEU A 116 4.58 10.99 0.00
CA LEU A 116 4.39 12.38 0.44
C LEU A 116 2.98 12.90 0.14
N GLN A 117 2.42 12.56 -1.02
CA GLN A 117 1.01 12.84 -1.33
C GLN A 117 0.04 12.17 -0.33
N GLY A 118 0.37 10.96 0.12
CA GLY A 118 -0.32 10.26 1.18
C GLY A 118 -0.28 10.98 2.52
N LEU A 119 0.90 11.43 2.90
CA LEU A 119 1.15 12.15 4.16
C LEU A 119 0.46 13.52 4.17
N ALA A 120 0.36 14.19 3.02
CA ALA A 120 -0.38 15.46 2.92
C ALA A 120 -1.88 15.28 3.17
N ASP A 121 -2.50 14.24 2.59
CA ASP A 121 -3.91 13.92 2.87
C ASP A 121 -4.11 13.45 4.32
N ALA A 122 -3.14 12.73 4.91
CA ALA A 122 -3.17 12.37 6.32
C ALA A 122 -3.07 13.61 7.24
N HIS A 123 -2.20 14.56 6.93
CA HIS A 123 -2.04 15.82 7.66
C HIS A 123 -3.37 16.57 7.77
N GLU A 124 -4.02 16.85 6.63
CA GLU A 124 -5.30 17.58 6.58
C GLU A 124 -6.39 16.87 7.40
N ARG A 125 -6.48 15.54 7.28
CA ARG A 125 -7.53 14.76 7.94
C ARG A 125 -7.30 14.57 9.43
N LEU A 126 -6.04 14.48 9.87
CA LEU A 126 -5.70 14.42 11.29
C LEU A 126 -5.99 15.77 11.96
N ALA A 127 -5.69 16.89 11.30
CA ALA A 127 -6.08 18.21 11.78
C ALA A 127 -7.60 18.32 12.00
N GLY A 128 -8.41 17.82 11.05
CA GLY A 128 -9.86 17.73 11.20
C GLY A 128 -10.35 16.80 12.35
N ARG A 129 -9.46 16.03 12.97
CA ARG A 129 -9.71 15.22 14.18
C ARG A 129 -9.11 15.85 15.45
N GLY A 130 -8.60 17.07 15.38
CA GLY A 130 -7.98 17.76 16.51
C GLY A 130 -6.55 17.29 16.82
N LEU A 131 -5.85 16.69 15.85
CA LEU A 131 -4.52 16.09 16.04
C LEU A 131 -3.44 16.84 15.27
N SER A 132 -2.27 17.04 15.89
CA SER A 132 -1.04 17.41 15.18
C SER A 132 -0.50 16.21 14.39
N PHE A 133 0.18 16.50 13.28
CA PHE A 133 0.89 15.50 12.52
C PHE A 133 2.24 16.04 12.04
N ASP A 134 3.33 15.51 12.58
CA ASP A 134 4.68 15.92 12.23
C ASP A 134 5.41 14.83 11.45
N VAL A 135 6.00 15.21 10.31
CA VAL A 135 6.78 14.29 9.46
C VAL A 135 8.25 14.63 9.62
N PHE A 136 9.07 13.72 10.14
CA PHE A 136 10.50 13.96 10.35
C PHE A 136 11.35 13.10 9.43
N HIS A 137 12.37 13.70 8.80
CA HIS A 137 13.33 12.98 7.96
C HIS A 137 14.48 12.43 8.83
N HIS A 138 14.86 11.17 8.61
CA HIS A 138 16.03 10.54 9.23
C HIS A 138 17.02 10.01 8.18
N ARG A 139 18.25 9.68 8.59
CA ARG A 139 19.29 9.10 7.73
C ARG A 139 19.80 7.75 8.24
N HIS A 140 20.65 7.06 7.45
CA HIS A 140 21.28 5.79 7.84
C HIS A 140 22.36 6.00 8.90
N LYS A 141 23.21 7.01 8.69
CA LYS A 141 24.26 7.44 9.62
C LYS A 141 23.94 8.84 10.12
N GLY A 142 24.06 9.04 11.43
CA GLY A 142 23.87 10.34 12.05
C GLY A 142 24.97 11.31 11.60
N ASP A 143 24.55 12.48 11.14
CA ASP A 143 25.41 13.63 10.85
C ASP A 143 24.59 14.90 11.14
N GLU A 144 24.30 15.75 10.15
CA GLU A 144 23.38 16.90 10.30
C GLU A 144 21.90 16.50 10.58
N ARG A 145 21.55 15.23 10.42
CA ARG A 145 20.21 14.67 10.71
C ARG A 145 20.34 13.38 11.52
N PRO A 146 19.40 13.10 12.43
CA PRO A 146 19.45 11.92 13.28
C PRO A 146 19.15 10.64 12.49
N ILE A 147 19.58 9.51 13.05
CA ILE A 147 19.08 8.20 12.61
C ILE A 147 17.66 7.96 13.17
N ARG A 148 16.97 6.95 12.63
CA ARG A 148 15.59 6.62 13.03
C ARG A 148 15.41 6.44 14.54
N ASN A 149 16.35 5.77 15.20
CA ASN A 149 16.28 5.50 16.64
C ASN A 149 16.42 6.76 17.47
N GLU A 150 17.47 7.57 17.22
CA GLU A 150 17.68 8.86 17.88
C GLU A 150 16.47 9.79 17.71
N LEU A 151 15.88 9.80 16.51
CA LEU A 151 14.69 10.59 16.21
C LEU A 151 13.45 10.08 16.96
N LEU A 152 13.31 8.76 17.09
CA LEU A 152 12.19 8.17 17.82
C LEU A 152 12.35 8.37 19.33
N GLU A 153 13.56 8.19 19.88
CA GLU A 153 13.89 8.52 21.27
C GLU A 153 13.62 9.99 21.56
N PHE A 154 13.98 10.89 20.63
CA PHE A 154 13.62 12.30 20.72
C PHE A 154 12.10 12.49 20.75
N CYS A 155 11.36 11.90 19.80
CA CYS A 155 9.90 12.04 19.73
C CYS A 155 9.17 11.36 20.89
N ALA A 156 9.77 10.36 21.53
CA ALA A 156 9.23 9.64 22.67
C ALA A 156 9.67 10.25 24.01
N ARG A 157 10.49 11.31 23.99
CA ARG A 157 10.90 12.02 25.21
C ARG A 157 9.66 12.57 25.91
N ASN A 158 9.44 12.18 27.16
CA ASN A 158 8.23 12.51 27.93
C ASN A 158 6.94 11.86 27.41
N ALA A 159 7.01 10.98 26.41
CA ALA A 159 5.86 10.15 26.08
C ALA A 159 5.57 9.23 27.27
N ALA A 160 4.28 9.03 27.55
CA ALA A 160 3.82 8.02 28.49
C ALA A 160 3.72 6.67 27.77
N LEU A 161 3.24 6.69 26.53
CA LEU A 161 3.02 5.51 25.69
C LEU A 161 3.32 5.85 24.24
N VAL A 162 4.05 4.97 23.58
CA VAL A 162 4.19 4.93 22.12
C VAL A 162 3.26 3.86 21.57
N VAL A 163 2.29 4.27 20.76
CA VAL A 163 1.45 3.39 19.96
C VAL A 163 2.02 3.35 18.54
N THR A 164 2.07 2.18 17.91
CA THR A 164 2.48 2.02 16.51
C THR A 164 1.59 1.03 15.77
N ASP A 165 1.50 1.15 14.45
CA ASP A 165 0.97 0.07 13.62
C ASP A 165 1.99 -1.07 13.44
N ARG A 166 1.56 -2.20 12.86
CA ARG A 166 2.37 -3.42 12.65
C ARG A 166 2.96 -3.48 11.24
N PRO A 167 4.25 -3.19 11.05
CA PRO A 167 4.94 -3.52 9.80
C PRO A 167 5.24 -5.02 9.69
N TYR A 168 5.28 -5.54 8.46
CA TYR A 168 5.59 -6.96 8.20
C TYR A 168 7.00 -7.20 7.63
N LEU A 169 7.52 -6.25 6.85
CA LEU A 169 8.82 -6.41 6.19
C LEU A 169 9.97 -6.32 7.21
N ARG A 170 11.02 -7.12 6.99
CA ARG A 170 12.17 -7.28 7.90
C ARG A 170 12.79 -5.95 8.32
N PRO A 171 13.09 -4.97 7.44
CA PRO A 171 13.72 -3.72 7.86
C PRO A 171 12.91 -2.91 8.88
N TRP A 172 11.59 -2.89 8.71
CA TRP A 172 10.67 -2.12 9.56
C TRP A 172 10.42 -2.83 10.89
N ARG A 173 10.37 -4.16 10.89
CA ARG A 173 10.30 -4.98 12.12
C ARG A 173 11.58 -4.85 12.93
N ALA A 174 12.74 -5.00 12.30
CA ALA A 174 14.04 -4.89 12.97
C ALA A 174 14.23 -3.51 13.64
N ALA A 175 13.73 -2.44 13.02
CA ALA A 175 13.77 -1.10 13.63
C ALA A 175 12.90 -1.00 14.89
N LEU A 176 11.73 -1.68 14.91
CA LEU A 176 10.88 -1.75 16.09
C LEU A 176 11.48 -2.65 17.18
N ASP A 177 12.05 -3.80 16.81
CA ASP A 177 12.73 -4.69 17.75
C ASP A 177 13.91 -3.98 18.42
N LYS A 178 14.71 -3.23 17.65
CA LYS A 178 15.82 -2.42 18.18
C LYS A 178 15.35 -1.33 19.15
N LEU A 179 14.20 -0.71 18.90
CA LEU A 179 13.60 0.24 19.84
C LEU A 179 13.25 -0.45 21.15
N VAL A 180 12.54 -1.58 21.07
CA VAL A 180 12.07 -2.33 22.25
C VAL A 180 13.26 -2.77 23.10
N SER A 181 14.29 -3.36 22.50
CA SER A 181 15.50 -3.74 23.24
C SER A 181 16.21 -2.53 23.88
N GLY A 182 16.28 -1.39 23.18
CA GLY A 182 16.90 -0.19 23.72
C GLY A 182 16.19 0.36 24.96
N VAL A 183 14.85 0.38 24.97
CA VAL A 183 14.07 0.85 26.14
C VAL A 183 14.05 -0.17 27.28
N GLU A 184 14.18 -1.46 27.00
CA GLU A 184 14.34 -2.51 28.01
C GLU A 184 15.68 -2.36 28.76
N ASP A 185 16.78 -2.21 28.01
CA ASP A 185 18.13 -2.05 28.58
C ASP A 185 18.23 -0.79 29.46
N GLU A 186 17.62 0.33 29.05
CA GLU A 186 17.61 1.57 29.84
C GLU A 186 16.72 1.50 31.08
N GLY A 187 15.60 0.75 31.03
CA GLY A 187 14.65 0.62 32.13
C GLY A 187 15.15 -0.25 33.29
N ASP A 188 16.11 -1.14 33.04
CA ASP A 188 16.76 -2.00 34.05
C ASP A 188 17.94 -1.29 34.76
N ALA A 189 18.50 -0.25 34.15
CA ALA A 189 19.45 0.64 34.82
C ALA A 189 18.68 1.54 35.80
N ASP A 190 19.18 1.74 37.03
CA ASP A 190 18.58 2.55 38.12
C ASP A 190 18.57 4.07 37.80
N SER A 191 18.53 4.43 36.51
CA SER A 191 18.56 5.78 35.96
C SER A 191 17.14 6.32 35.76
N SER A 192 16.96 7.60 36.05
CA SER A 192 15.71 8.35 35.94
C SER A 192 15.29 8.66 34.49
N SER A 193 15.69 7.86 33.49
CA SER A 193 15.27 8.06 32.10
C SER A 193 13.85 7.51 31.87
N ALA A 194 13.08 8.19 31.03
CA ALA A 194 11.65 7.99 30.86
C ALA A 194 11.32 6.64 30.19
N GLY A 195 11.01 5.61 30.99
CA GLY A 195 10.55 4.31 30.48
C GLY A 195 9.09 4.35 30.02
N PHE A 196 8.84 4.83 28.80
CA PHE A 196 7.52 4.81 28.16
C PHE A 196 7.11 3.40 27.74
N GLY A 197 5.80 3.10 27.76
CA GLY A 197 5.29 1.83 27.23
C GLY A 197 5.31 1.81 25.69
N VAL A 198 5.36 0.62 25.09
CA VAL A 198 5.28 0.44 23.63
C VAL A 198 4.19 -0.55 23.28
N VAL A 199 3.22 -0.12 22.47
CA VAL A 199 2.10 -0.93 21.99
C VAL A 199 2.05 -0.95 20.47
N GLN A 200 2.01 -2.14 19.89
CA GLN A 200 1.77 -2.37 18.48
C GLN A 200 0.31 -2.75 18.24
N VAL A 201 -0.30 -2.21 17.17
CA VAL A 201 -1.68 -2.51 16.77
C VAL A 201 -1.75 -2.96 15.30
N GLU A 202 -2.20 -4.18 15.05
CA GLU A 202 -2.30 -4.78 13.72
C GLU A 202 -3.59 -4.39 12.99
N GLY A 203 -3.46 -3.57 11.93
CA GLY A 203 -4.59 -3.01 11.20
C GLY A 203 -4.60 -3.19 9.67
N ASP A 204 -3.53 -3.74 9.08
CA ASP A 204 -3.36 -3.84 7.62
C ASP A 204 -3.74 -5.22 7.03
N VAL A 205 -4.32 -6.10 7.85
CA VAL A 205 -4.95 -7.37 7.48
C VAL A 205 -6.39 -7.44 8.03
N VAL A 206 -7.25 -8.23 7.37
CA VAL A 206 -8.61 -8.48 7.85
C VAL A 206 -8.56 -9.23 9.17
N VAL A 207 -7.82 -10.34 9.25
CA VAL A 207 -7.67 -11.11 10.48
C VAL A 207 -6.20 -11.04 10.93
N PRO A 208 -5.89 -10.72 12.20
CA PRO A 208 -4.50 -10.69 12.69
C PRO A 208 -3.76 -11.97 12.34
N ALA A 209 -2.50 -11.86 11.88
CA ALA A 209 -1.76 -13.00 11.33
C ALA A 209 -1.66 -14.16 12.35
N ALA A 210 -1.43 -13.85 13.62
CA ALA A 210 -1.32 -14.81 14.72
C ALA A 210 -2.67 -15.46 15.11
N VAL A 211 -3.81 -14.85 14.76
CA VAL A 211 -5.15 -15.44 14.97
C VAL A 211 -5.47 -16.44 13.86
N VAL A 212 -4.99 -16.19 12.64
CA VAL A 212 -5.20 -17.09 11.50
C VAL A 212 -4.49 -18.43 11.71
N THR A 213 -3.20 -18.38 12.06
CA THR A 213 -2.32 -19.54 12.16
C THR A 213 -1.08 -19.21 13.00
N ASP A 214 -0.34 -20.22 13.44
CA ASP A 214 0.93 -20.12 14.18
C ASP A 214 2.15 -20.50 13.31
N LYS A 215 1.92 -20.78 12.03
CA LYS A 215 2.94 -21.25 11.09
C LYS A 215 2.76 -20.70 9.68
N GLU A 216 3.81 -20.86 8.88
CA GLU A 216 3.73 -20.62 7.44
C GLU A 216 2.77 -21.63 6.77
N GLU A 217 1.85 -21.11 5.96
CA GLU A 217 0.87 -21.90 5.20
C GLU A 217 1.36 -22.12 3.77
N TYR A 218 1.37 -23.36 3.31
CA TYR A 218 1.99 -23.67 2.01
C TYR A 218 1.12 -23.28 0.81
N ALA A 219 -0.20 -23.09 0.95
CA ALA A 219 -1.08 -22.76 -0.17
C ALA A 219 -2.37 -22.03 0.23
N ALA A 220 -3.00 -21.36 -0.73
CA ALA A 220 -4.29 -20.70 -0.54
C ALA A 220 -5.37 -21.63 0.01
N ARG A 221 -5.38 -22.91 -0.39
CA ARG A 221 -6.35 -23.90 0.09
C ARG A 221 -6.26 -24.20 1.58
N THR A 222 -5.11 -23.96 2.22
CA THR A 222 -4.93 -24.24 3.64
C THR A 222 -5.15 -23.03 4.53
N ILE A 223 -4.76 -21.83 4.08
CA ILE A 223 -5.03 -20.59 4.82
C ILE A 223 -6.50 -20.14 4.69
N ARG A 224 -7.16 -20.38 3.55
CA ARG A 224 -8.56 -19.96 3.30
C ARG A 224 -9.53 -20.36 4.42
N PRO A 225 -9.67 -21.63 4.82
CA PRO A 225 -10.61 -22.01 5.87
C PRO A 225 -10.26 -21.34 7.21
N ARG A 226 -8.97 -21.09 7.49
CA ARG A 226 -8.51 -20.44 8.73
C ARG A 226 -8.86 -18.97 8.80
N ILE A 227 -8.78 -18.25 7.68
CA ILE A 227 -9.26 -16.86 7.62
C ILE A 227 -10.79 -16.84 7.66
N THR A 228 -11.44 -17.71 6.88
CA THR A 228 -12.90 -17.73 6.69
C THR A 228 -13.65 -17.89 8.01
N LYS A 229 -13.18 -18.76 8.92
CA LYS A 229 -13.79 -18.94 10.26
C LYS A 229 -13.83 -17.67 11.13
N HIS A 230 -13.05 -16.65 10.78
CA HIS A 230 -12.92 -15.41 11.55
C HIS A 230 -13.53 -14.19 10.83
N LEU A 231 -13.96 -14.31 9.58
CA LEU A 231 -14.43 -13.16 8.79
C LEU A 231 -15.61 -12.43 9.43
N GLU A 232 -16.59 -13.14 9.98
CA GLU A 232 -17.76 -12.52 10.62
C GLU A 232 -17.36 -11.65 11.82
N ARG A 233 -16.34 -12.07 12.57
CA ARG A 233 -15.83 -11.34 13.74
C ARG A 233 -15.05 -10.09 13.34
N TYR A 234 -14.20 -10.19 12.30
CA TYR A 234 -13.25 -9.13 11.97
C TYR A 234 -13.69 -8.19 10.84
N VAL A 235 -14.65 -8.60 10.00
CA VAL A 235 -15.23 -7.74 8.94
C VAL A 235 -16.41 -6.96 9.52
N VAL A 236 -16.09 -6.07 10.45
CA VAL A 236 -17.05 -5.20 11.12
C VAL A 236 -16.59 -3.73 11.03
N PRO A 237 -17.51 -2.77 11.02
CA PRO A 237 -17.14 -1.35 11.07
C PRO A 237 -16.28 -1.05 12.30
N LEU A 238 -15.25 -0.22 12.12
CA LEU A 238 -14.48 0.33 13.23
C LEU A 238 -15.12 1.65 13.69
N GLN A 239 -15.41 1.76 14.98
CA GLN A 239 -15.85 3.00 15.61
C GLN A 239 -14.74 4.05 15.54
N SER A 240 -15.09 5.23 15.04
CA SER A 240 -14.22 6.40 15.13
C SER A 240 -14.46 7.09 16.48
N VAL A 241 -13.40 7.24 17.27
CA VAL A 241 -13.45 7.89 18.58
C VAL A 241 -13.10 9.37 18.42
N SER A 242 -13.85 10.23 19.08
CA SER A 242 -13.51 11.65 19.20
C SER A 242 -12.50 11.84 20.32
N LEU A 243 -11.40 12.54 20.03
CA LEU A 243 -10.45 13.00 21.04
C LEU A 243 -11.07 14.16 21.82
N GLU A 244 -11.06 14.07 23.15
CA GLU A 244 -11.60 15.15 23.99
C GLU A 244 -10.81 16.45 23.79
N GLN A 245 -11.52 17.59 23.83
CA GLN A 245 -10.96 18.90 23.52
C GLN A 245 -9.71 19.24 24.34
N ALA A 246 -9.64 18.76 25.58
CA ALA A 246 -8.50 18.97 26.49
C ALA A 246 -7.21 18.28 26.01
N TYR A 247 -7.32 17.24 25.19
CA TYR A 247 -6.19 16.41 24.74
C TYR A 247 -5.86 16.61 23.26
N GLN A 248 -6.57 17.51 22.58
CA GLN A 248 -6.30 17.88 21.21
C GLN A 248 -4.99 18.65 21.07
N THR A 249 -4.29 18.36 19.98
CA THR A 249 -2.94 18.86 19.65
C THR A 249 -2.90 19.57 18.31
N GLU A 250 -4.02 19.71 17.60
CA GLU A 250 -4.07 20.50 16.36
C GLU A 250 -3.41 21.88 16.55
N GLY A 251 -2.55 22.27 15.61
CA GLY A 251 -1.79 23.52 15.67
C GLY A 251 -0.62 23.51 16.68
N LYS A 252 -0.46 22.45 17.47
CA LYS A 252 0.63 22.26 18.44
C LYS A 252 1.55 21.14 17.96
N SER A 253 2.49 21.48 17.09
CA SER A 253 3.56 20.57 16.67
C SER A 253 4.28 19.99 17.89
N LEU A 254 4.61 18.69 17.85
CA LEU A 254 5.44 18.03 18.84
C LEU A 254 6.79 18.73 18.97
N SER A 255 7.29 19.30 17.87
CA SER A 255 8.54 20.05 17.87
C SER A 255 8.50 21.30 18.78
N ALA A 256 7.33 21.92 18.92
CA ALA A 256 7.14 23.04 19.84
C ALA A 256 7.05 22.58 21.30
N VAL A 257 6.48 21.39 21.55
CA VAL A 257 6.34 20.79 22.89
C VAL A 257 7.70 20.39 23.47
N LEU A 258 8.56 19.79 22.63
CA LEU A 258 9.85 19.25 23.08
C LEU A 258 11.00 20.27 23.09
N GLY A 259 10.81 21.48 22.55
CA GLY A 259 11.89 22.46 22.40
C GLY A 259 12.96 21.95 21.42
N THR A 260 12.66 21.96 20.13
CA THR A 260 13.47 21.22 19.16
C THR A 260 14.82 21.88 18.88
N PRO A 261 15.93 21.09 18.81
CA PRO A 261 17.20 21.59 18.28
C PRO A 261 16.99 22.17 16.87
N LYS A 262 17.67 23.27 16.52
CA LYS A 262 17.49 23.95 15.21
C LYS A 262 17.61 23.03 13.98
N GLN A 263 18.24 21.87 14.13
CA GLN A 263 18.51 20.85 13.11
C GLN A 263 17.33 19.89 12.84
N LEU A 264 16.38 19.77 13.77
CA LEU A 264 15.25 18.84 13.70
C LEU A 264 13.98 19.56 13.24
N LYS A 265 13.86 19.85 11.94
CA LYS A 265 12.64 20.47 11.39
C LYS A 265 11.74 19.42 10.72
N PRO A 266 10.43 19.40 11.01
CA PRO A 266 9.49 18.61 10.23
C PRO A 266 9.55 18.96 8.74
N LEU A 267 9.38 17.96 7.89
CA LEU A 267 9.11 18.13 6.46
C LEU A 267 7.74 18.77 6.28
N ASP A 268 7.64 19.67 5.30
CA ASP A 268 6.38 20.33 4.99
C ASP A 268 5.56 19.46 4.04
N VAL A 269 4.48 18.90 4.55
CA VAL A 269 3.49 18.12 3.79
C VAL A 269 2.10 18.78 3.83
N THR A 270 2.03 20.08 4.11
CA THR A 270 0.75 20.77 4.36
C THR A 270 -0.08 21.01 3.09
N SER A 271 0.55 20.98 1.92
CA SER A 271 -0.08 21.23 0.62
C SER A 271 0.61 20.49 -0.52
N PHE A 272 0.01 20.52 -1.71
CA PHE A 272 0.64 19.93 -2.91
C PHE A 272 1.95 20.65 -3.29
N GLU A 273 2.00 21.98 -3.19
CA GLU A 273 3.22 22.75 -3.46
C GLU A 273 4.32 22.42 -2.45
N ALA A 274 3.94 22.27 -1.17
CA ALA A 274 4.86 21.84 -0.11
C ALA A 274 5.41 20.43 -0.39
N VAL A 275 4.59 19.50 -0.88
CA VAL A 275 5.04 18.16 -1.27
C VAL A 275 6.11 18.22 -2.37
N ALA A 276 5.92 19.06 -3.39
CA ALA A 276 6.91 19.23 -4.46
C ALA A 276 8.25 19.75 -3.91
N LYS A 277 8.22 20.83 -3.11
CA LYS A 277 9.41 21.40 -2.46
C LYS A 277 10.08 20.39 -1.52
N THR A 278 9.29 19.67 -0.73
CA THR A 278 9.81 18.62 0.17
C THR A 278 10.50 17.51 -0.62
N LEU A 279 9.92 17.09 -1.76
CA LEU A 279 10.53 16.08 -2.62
C LEU A 279 11.90 16.53 -3.17
N GLU A 280 12.10 17.80 -3.48
CA GLU A 280 13.40 18.35 -3.93
C GLU A 280 14.50 18.22 -2.86
N LEU A 281 14.12 18.17 -1.57
CA LEU A 281 15.06 18.03 -0.45
C LEU A 281 15.53 16.59 -0.21
N LEU A 282 14.89 15.60 -0.83
CA LEU A 282 15.15 14.19 -0.59
C LEU A 282 16.21 13.63 -1.54
N ASP A 283 17.06 12.75 -1.00
CA ASP A 283 17.94 11.90 -1.79
C ASP A 283 17.14 10.72 -2.33
N VAL A 284 16.82 10.76 -3.62
CA VAL A 284 16.06 9.71 -4.31
C VAL A 284 16.59 9.49 -5.72
N ASP A 285 16.43 8.28 -6.24
CA ASP A 285 16.68 7.93 -7.63
C ASP A 285 15.68 8.64 -8.55
N ARG A 286 16.17 9.67 -9.24
CA ARG A 286 15.43 10.48 -10.22
C ARG A 286 15.30 9.82 -11.59
N SER A 287 15.92 8.67 -11.82
CA SER A 287 15.72 7.92 -13.08
C SER A 287 14.33 7.25 -13.14
N VAL A 288 13.67 7.08 -11.99
CA VAL A 288 12.34 6.49 -11.85
C VAL A 288 11.34 7.58 -11.44
N ASN A 289 10.86 8.32 -12.44
CA ASN A 289 9.99 9.48 -12.27
C ASN A 289 8.65 9.15 -11.57
N GLY A 290 8.13 10.16 -10.88
CA GLY A 290 6.75 10.21 -10.41
C GLY A 290 5.72 9.98 -11.52
N VAL A 291 4.56 9.43 -11.15
CA VAL A 291 3.48 9.08 -12.09
C VAL A 291 2.15 9.75 -11.74
N SER A 292 2.20 10.97 -11.19
CA SER A 292 1.02 11.76 -10.80
C SER A 292 0.00 11.98 -11.93
N TRP A 293 0.44 11.94 -13.20
CA TRP A 293 -0.44 11.97 -14.38
C TRP A 293 -1.39 10.75 -14.45
N HIS A 294 -1.06 9.67 -13.74
CA HIS A 294 -1.80 8.42 -13.74
C HIS A 294 -2.34 8.05 -12.35
N PHE A 295 -1.49 8.08 -11.32
CA PHE A 295 -1.84 7.71 -9.96
C PHE A 295 -1.37 8.77 -8.97
N ARG A 296 -2.28 9.14 -8.06
CA ARG A 296 -2.00 10.05 -6.95
C ARG A 296 -2.16 9.30 -5.62
N GLY A 297 -1.25 9.54 -4.68
CA GLY A 297 -1.32 9.03 -3.31
C GLY A 297 -2.45 9.67 -2.48
N GLY A 298 -2.69 9.14 -1.28
CA GLY A 298 -3.72 9.65 -0.35
C GLY A 298 -4.93 8.74 -0.17
N GLU A 299 -5.54 8.84 1.00
CA GLU A 299 -6.79 8.18 1.39
C GLU A 299 -7.98 8.64 0.51
N ALA A 300 -7.99 9.89 0.06
CA ALA A 300 -8.99 10.43 -0.86
C ALA A 300 -8.95 9.69 -2.20
N ALA A 301 -7.77 9.62 -2.82
CA ALA A 301 -7.55 8.91 -4.07
C ALA A 301 -7.84 7.40 -3.92
N ALA A 302 -7.40 6.79 -2.83
CA ALA A 302 -7.69 5.39 -2.52
C ALA A 302 -9.20 5.12 -2.41
N SER A 303 -9.92 6.02 -1.73
CA SER A 303 -11.38 5.92 -1.57
C SER A 303 -12.11 6.07 -2.92
N ALA A 304 -11.66 7.00 -3.77
CA ALA A 304 -12.21 7.18 -5.12
C ALA A 304 -11.96 5.95 -6.01
N CYS A 305 -10.74 5.40 -5.94
CA CYS A 305 -10.36 4.15 -6.62
C CYS A 305 -11.29 2.99 -6.22
N ALA A 306 -11.47 2.77 -4.91
CA ALA A 306 -12.37 1.72 -4.41
C ALA A 306 -13.82 1.92 -4.87
N LYS A 307 -14.34 3.15 -4.82
CA LYS A 307 -15.73 3.46 -5.27
C LYS A 307 -15.90 3.21 -6.77
N LYS A 308 -14.92 3.59 -7.59
CA LYS A 308 -14.95 3.38 -9.04
C LYS A 308 -14.97 1.88 -9.40
N PHE A 309 -14.24 1.06 -8.64
CA PHE A 309 -14.16 -0.38 -8.88
C PHE A 309 -15.36 -1.16 -8.30
N LEU A 310 -15.86 -0.80 -7.11
CA LEU A 310 -16.91 -1.54 -6.42
C LEU A 310 -18.30 -1.19 -6.93
N THR A 311 -18.55 -1.53 -8.20
CA THR A 311 -19.86 -1.44 -8.85
C THR A 311 -20.25 -2.80 -9.44
N PRO A 312 -21.55 -3.08 -9.66
CA PRO A 312 -21.99 -4.35 -10.26
C PRO A 312 -21.34 -4.62 -11.62
N ASP A 313 -21.20 -3.59 -12.46
CA ASP A 313 -20.63 -3.73 -13.81
C ASP A 313 -19.14 -4.02 -13.77
N LYS A 314 -18.39 -3.30 -12.91
CA LYS A 314 -16.95 -3.54 -12.78
C LYS A 314 -16.64 -4.90 -12.18
N LEU A 315 -17.45 -5.38 -11.24
CA LEU A 315 -17.29 -6.75 -10.72
C LEU A 315 -17.66 -7.80 -11.77
N ALA A 316 -18.71 -7.59 -12.56
CA ALA A 316 -19.03 -8.48 -13.68
C ALA A 316 -17.84 -8.58 -14.67
N SER A 317 -17.27 -7.43 -15.07
CA SER A 317 -16.04 -7.41 -15.87
C SER A 317 -14.87 -8.09 -15.17
N TYR A 318 -14.66 -7.87 -13.87
CA TYR A 318 -13.57 -8.50 -13.12
C TYR A 318 -13.64 -10.03 -13.17
N ALA A 319 -14.83 -10.62 -13.11
CA ALA A 319 -15.01 -12.07 -13.16
C ALA A 319 -14.44 -12.69 -14.45
N THR A 320 -14.63 -12.04 -15.58
CA THR A 320 -14.31 -12.59 -16.90
C THR A 320 -13.05 -11.98 -17.54
N GLU A 321 -12.70 -10.75 -17.18
CA GLU A 321 -11.71 -9.94 -17.90
C GLU A 321 -10.44 -9.66 -17.09
N ARG A 322 -10.36 -9.99 -15.79
CA ARG A 322 -9.18 -9.69 -14.94
C ARG A 322 -7.85 -10.26 -15.42
N ASN A 323 -7.90 -11.27 -16.28
CA ASN A 323 -6.71 -11.91 -16.85
C ASN A 323 -6.34 -11.36 -18.23
N GLU A 324 -7.21 -10.59 -18.89
CA GLU A 324 -6.97 -10.02 -20.22
C GLU A 324 -6.15 -8.71 -20.10
N PRO A 325 -4.84 -8.73 -20.43
CA PRO A 325 -3.96 -7.59 -20.19
C PRO A 325 -4.33 -6.33 -20.97
N SER A 326 -4.98 -6.49 -22.14
CA SER A 326 -5.45 -5.36 -22.94
C SER A 326 -6.61 -4.59 -22.31
N LEU A 327 -7.20 -5.09 -21.22
CA LEU A 327 -8.30 -4.47 -20.49
C LEU A 327 -7.86 -3.99 -19.11
N ASP A 328 -8.57 -2.97 -18.59
CA ASP A 328 -8.40 -2.42 -17.24
C ASP A 328 -9.53 -2.88 -16.33
N ALA A 329 -9.63 -4.20 -16.17
CA ALA A 329 -10.66 -4.84 -15.35
C ALA A 329 -10.25 -4.97 -13.86
N GLY A 330 -8.97 -4.79 -13.52
CA GLY A 330 -8.47 -4.81 -12.14
C GLY A 330 -8.90 -3.59 -11.31
N SER A 331 -8.67 -3.65 -9.99
CA SER A 331 -9.12 -2.63 -9.05
C SER A 331 -8.14 -1.48 -8.81
N ASP A 332 -6.87 -1.64 -9.17
CA ASP A 332 -5.76 -0.71 -8.85
C ASP A 332 -5.55 -0.45 -7.35
N LEU A 333 -6.20 -1.22 -6.47
CA LEU A 333 -6.13 -1.01 -5.02
C LEU A 333 -4.80 -1.44 -4.40
N SER A 334 -3.99 -2.27 -5.06
CA SER A 334 -2.70 -2.73 -4.54
C SER A 334 -1.79 -1.55 -4.18
N LEU A 335 -1.77 -0.52 -5.04
CA LEU A 335 -1.02 0.73 -4.86
C LEU A 335 -1.38 1.36 -3.51
N TYR A 336 -2.67 1.52 -3.23
CA TYR A 336 -3.16 2.19 -2.03
C TYR A 336 -3.05 1.33 -0.77
N LEU A 337 -3.18 0.00 -0.91
CA LEU A 337 -3.05 -0.94 0.20
C LEU A 337 -1.59 -1.00 0.69
N ARG A 338 -0.60 -0.96 -0.20
CA ARG A 338 0.82 -0.98 0.14
C ARG A 338 1.26 0.24 0.96
N PHE A 339 0.73 1.43 0.67
CA PHE A 339 1.01 2.63 1.47
C PHE A 339 0.02 2.84 2.63
N GLY A 340 -0.91 1.90 2.85
CA GLY A 340 -1.92 1.99 3.89
C GLY A 340 -2.91 3.14 3.74
N HIS A 341 -3.03 3.72 2.54
CA HIS A 341 -3.99 4.78 2.22
C HIS A 341 -5.44 4.30 2.32
N ILE A 342 -5.70 3.00 2.36
CA ILE A 342 -7.03 2.45 2.63
C ILE A 342 -6.94 1.13 3.40
N SER A 343 -7.83 0.95 4.38
CA SER A 343 -7.94 -0.31 5.11
C SER A 343 -8.56 -1.40 4.24
N VAL A 344 -7.99 -2.61 4.26
CA VAL A 344 -8.57 -3.79 3.62
C VAL A 344 -9.98 -4.09 4.16
N VAL A 345 -10.20 -3.97 5.48
CA VAL A 345 -11.53 -4.19 6.09
C VAL A 345 -12.54 -3.20 5.54
N ARG A 346 -12.16 -1.94 5.35
CA ARG A 346 -13.04 -0.92 4.74
C ARG A 346 -13.42 -1.27 3.30
N VAL A 347 -12.48 -1.81 2.52
CA VAL A 347 -12.76 -2.30 1.15
C VAL A 347 -13.73 -3.49 1.19
N VAL A 348 -13.50 -4.47 2.08
CA VAL A 348 -14.37 -5.65 2.21
C VAL A 348 -15.78 -5.26 2.67
N LEU A 349 -15.92 -4.34 3.62
CA LEU A 349 -17.22 -3.81 4.05
C LEU A 349 -17.97 -3.14 2.90
N ALA A 350 -17.28 -2.37 2.07
CA ALA A 350 -17.88 -1.76 0.88
C ALA A 350 -18.28 -2.81 -0.16
N ALA A 351 -17.43 -3.81 -0.41
CA ALA A 351 -17.71 -4.92 -1.32
C ALA A 351 -18.91 -5.77 -0.83
N ASN A 352 -19.04 -5.97 0.48
CA ASN A 352 -20.14 -6.70 1.10
C ASN A 352 -21.51 -6.05 0.86
N LYS A 353 -21.59 -4.75 0.54
CA LYS A 353 -22.85 -4.10 0.13
C LYS A 353 -23.41 -4.62 -1.19
N LEU A 354 -22.59 -5.33 -1.97
CA LEU A 354 -22.96 -5.96 -3.24
C LEU A 354 -23.30 -7.46 -3.06
N LYS A 355 -23.28 -7.98 -1.82
CA LYS A 355 -23.79 -9.33 -1.51
C LYS A 355 -25.29 -9.37 -1.85
N GLY A 356 -25.68 -10.31 -2.72
CA GLY A 356 -27.04 -10.45 -3.21
C GLY A 356 -27.31 -9.78 -4.57
N VAL A 357 -26.38 -8.98 -5.10
CA VAL A 357 -26.49 -8.44 -6.47
C VAL A 357 -26.04 -9.52 -7.46
N THR A 358 -26.98 -10.14 -8.17
CA THR A 358 -26.72 -11.27 -9.09
C THR A 358 -25.58 -10.99 -10.06
N ARG A 359 -25.59 -9.81 -10.71
CA ARG A 359 -24.56 -9.39 -11.67
C ARG A 359 -23.15 -9.26 -11.08
N ALA A 360 -23.04 -8.97 -9.78
CA ALA A 360 -21.77 -8.81 -9.10
C ALA A 360 -21.22 -10.11 -8.50
N LYS A 361 -22.04 -11.18 -8.42
CA LYS A 361 -21.80 -12.35 -7.56
C LYS A 361 -20.44 -13.01 -7.80
N GLU A 362 -20.14 -13.36 -9.05
CA GLU A 362 -18.90 -14.06 -9.41
C GLU A 362 -17.68 -13.16 -9.24
N GLY A 363 -17.78 -11.91 -9.70
CA GLY A 363 -16.74 -10.91 -9.56
C GLY A 363 -16.40 -10.59 -8.12
N LEU A 364 -17.42 -10.46 -7.27
CA LEU A 364 -17.27 -10.23 -5.84
C LEU A 364 -16.53 -11.39 -5.17
N ALA A 365 -16.93 -12.64 -5.46
CA ALA A 365 -16.29 -13.82 -4.91
C ALA A 365 -14.81 -13.90 -5.34
N SER A 366 -14.53 -13.71 -6.63
CA SER A 366 -13.14 -13.72 -7.13
C SER A 366 -12.33 -12.56 -6.54
N PHE A 367 -12.91 -11.38 -6.40
CA PHE A 367 -12.21 -10.22 -5.85
C PHE A 367 -11.85 -10.40 -4.38
N LEU A 368 -12.79 -10.93 -3.57
CA LEU A 368 -12.54 -11.20 -2.15
C LEU A 368 -11.52 -12.32 -1.92
N GLU A 369 -11.46 -13.34 -2.79
CA GLU A 369 -10.40 -14.36 -2.76
C GLU A 369 -9.02 -13.74 -2.97
N GLU A 370 -8.86 -12.85 -3.96
CA GLU A 370 -7.57 -12.19 -4.23
C GLU A 370 -7.23 -11.16 -3.13
N LEU A 371 -8.19 -10.35 -2.70
CA LEU A 371 -8.01 -9.28 -1.71
C LEU A 371 -7.73 -9.80 -0.29
N ILE A 372 -8.34 -10.92 0.09
CA ILE A 372 -8.23 -11.48 1.44
C ILE A 372 -7.28 -12.67 1.43
N VAL A 373 -7.65 -13.77 0.75
CA VAL A 373 -6.94 -15.05 0.88
C VAL A 373 -5.54 -14.97 0.26
N ARG A 374 -5.42 -14.47 -0.97
CA ARG A 374 -4.12 -14.40 -1.67
C ARG A 374 -3.22 -13.36 -1.03
N ARG A 375 -3.75 -12.17 -0.74
CA ARG A 375 -2.98 -11.11 -0.07
C ARG A 375 -2.49 -11.52 1.32
N GLU A 376 -3.34 -12.10 2.15
CA GLU A 376 -2.96 -12.47 3.51
C GLU A 376 -2.10 -13.74 3.56
N LEU A 377 -2.14 -14.59 2.52
CA LEU A 377 -1.13 -15.63 2.33
C LEU A 377 0.27 -15.03 2.12
N SER A 378 0.37 -13.93 1.37
CA SER A 378 1.64 -13.20 1.21
C SER A 378 2.14 -12.61 2.54
N VAL A 379 1.22 -12.06 3.35
CA VAL A 379 1.56 -11.59 4.71
C VAL A 379 2.02 -12.75 5.60
N ASN A 380 1.35 -13.90 5.52
CA ASN A 380 1.76 -15.12 6.23
C ASN A 380 3.18 -15.56 5.83
N LEU A 381 3.51 -15.61 4.53
CA LEU A 381 4.86 -15.93 4.06
C LEU A 381 5.91 -15.04 4.73
N VAL A 382 5.73 -13.72 4.63
CA VAL A 382 6.69 -12.78 5.22
C VAL A 382 6.74 -12.94 6.73
N ALA A 383 5.59 -13.02 7.41
CA ALA A 383 5.52 -13.08 8.87
C ALA A 383 6.22 -14.32 9.47
N TYR A 384 6.15 -15.47 8.80
CA TYR A 384 6.70 -16.75 9.29
C TYR A 384 8.00 -17.18 8.61
N ASN A 385 8.46 -16.50 7.57
CA ASN A 385 9.73 -16.78 6.87
C ASN A 385 10.66 -15.55 6.87
N GLN A 386 10.79 -14.90 8.03
CA GLN A 386 11.50 -13.63 8.17
C GLN A 386 12.94 -13.67 7.68
N GLN A 387 13.62 -14.81 7.80
CA GLN A 387 15.03 -14.94 7.42
C GLN A 387 15.23 -15.14 5.91
N ASN A 388 14.21 -15.57 5.16
CA ASN A 388 14.42 -16.00 3.77
C ASN A 388 13.34 -15.59 2.76
N TYR A 389 12.26 -14.88 3.14
CA TYR A 389 11.13 -14.58 2.23
C TYR A 389 11.52 -13.89 0.91
N ASP A 390 12.69 -13.29 0.87
CA ASP A 390 13.32 -12.52 -0.22
C ASP A 390 14.46 -13.30 -0.92
N SER A 391 14.51 -14.63 -0.80
CA SER A 391 15.49 -15.49 -1.48
C SER A 391 14.88 -16.80 -1.96
N MET A 392 15.58 -17.56 -2.80
CA MET A 392 15.13 -18.90 -3.22
C MET A 392 14.93 -19.88 -2.07
N ARG A 393 15.52 -19.61 -0.89
CA ARG A 393 15.34 -20.44 0.31
C ARG A 393 13.91 -20.41 0.86
N CYS A 394 13.06 -19.44 0.48
CA CYS A 394 11.64 -19.46 0.85
C CYS A 394 10.80 -20.45 0.03
N LEU A 395 11.34 -20.99 -1.07
CA LEU A 395 10.61 -21.88 -1.96
C LEU A 395 10.36 -23.25 -1.31
N PRO A 396 9.29 -23.96 -1.67
CA PRO A 396 9.09 -25.34 -1.21
C PRO A 396 10.19 -26.27 -1.76
N ASN A 397 10.48 -27.35 -1.04
CA ASN A 397 11.56 -28.29 -1.39
C ASN A 397 11.53 -28.76 -2.85
N TYR A 398 10.35 -29.07 -3.40
CA TYR A 398 10.24 -29.53 -4.80
C TYR A 398 10.77 -28.48 -5.79
N ALA A 399 10.55 -27.20 -5.51
CA ALA A 399 10.93 -26.11 -6.39
C ALA A 399 12.43 -25.82 -6.25
N GLN A 400 12.97 -25.84 -5.02
CA GLN A 400 14.42 -25.70 -4.81
C GLN A 400 15.20 -26.82 -5.52
N ILE A 401 14.78 -28.07 -5.33
CA ILE A 401 15.43 -29.24 -5.94
C ILE A 401 15.39 -29.14 -7.46
N THR A 402 14.20 -28.96 -8.04
CA THR A 402 14.06 -28.98 -9.51
C THR A 402 14.78 -27.80 -10.17
N LEU A 403 14.79 -26.62 -9.55
CA LEU A 403 15.52 -25.48 -10.10
C LEU A 403 17.04 -25.69 -10.01
N GLN A 404 17.54 -26.32 -8.95
CA GLN A 404 18.96 -26.64 -8.82
C GLN A 404 19.40 -27.71 -9.82
N GLU A 405 18.61 -28.76 -10.03
CA GLU A 405 18.87 -29.82 -11.02
C GLU A 405 19.00 -29.24 -12.44
N HIS A 406 18.19 -28.23 -12.76
CA HIS A 406 18.17 -27.54 -14.06
C HIS A 406 19.03 -26.27 -14.10
N ALA A 407 19.80 -25.98 -13.04
CA ALA A 407 20.61 -24.77 -12.97
C ALA A 407 21.75 -24.77 -14.02
N GLY A 408 22.15 -25.93 -14.54
CA GLY A 408 23.18 -26.07 -15.58
C GLY A 408 22.64 -26.16 -17.01
N ASP A 409 21.32 -26.15 -17.22
CA ASP A 409 20.72 -26.33 -18.55
C ASP A 409 21.18 -25.25 -19.54
N LYS A 410 21.24 -25.55 -20.84
CA LYS A 410 21.55 -24.51 -21.83
C LYS A 410 20.40 -23.50 -21.92
N ARG A 411 20.72 -22.20 -21.86
CA ARG A 411 19.78 -21.10 -22.12
C ARG A 411 19.98 -20.59 -23.54
N ASP A 412 18.92 -20.59 -24.34
CA ASP A 412 18.98 -20.15 -25.74
C ASP A 412 19.18 -18.64 -25.87
N GLN A 413 18.76 -17.86 -24.87
CA GLN A 413 18.87 -16.42 -24.82
C GLN A 413 19.28 -15.98 -23.41
N LEU A 414 20.22 -15.06 -23.33
CA LEU A 414 20.57 -14.34 -22.12
C LEU A 414 20.54 -12.83 -22.42
N TYR A 415 19.93 -12.06 -21.54
CA TYR A 415 19.88 -10.60 -21.67
C TYR A 415 20.67 -9.96 -20.54
N SER A 416 21.41 -8.89 -20.86
CA SER A 416 22.04 -8.06 -19.83
C SER A 416 20.99 -7.30 -19.03
N ARG A 417 21.37 -6.85 -17.83
CA ARG A 417 20.56 -5.97 -16.99
C ARG A 417 20.01 -4.77 -17.75
N GLU A 418 20.84 -4.09 -18.54
CA GLU A 418 20.41 -2.90 -19.28
C GLU A 418 19.32 -3.24 -20.30
N LYS A 419 19.43 -4.37 -21.01
CA LYS A 419 18.41 -4.81 -21.97
C LYS A 419 17.09 -5.18 -21.27
N LEU A 420 17.16 -5.82 -20.11
CA LEU A 420 15.98 -6.15 -19.31
C LEU A 420 15.33 -4.87 -18.76
N GLU A 421 16.09 -3.97 -18.13
CA GLU A 421 15.56 -2.71 -17.59
C GLU A 421 14.95 -1.83 -18.68
N SER A 422 15.62 -1.71 -19.82
CA SER A 422 15.19 -0.90 -20.96
C SER A 422 14.22 -1.59 -21.92
N PHE A 423 13.64 -2.75 -21.55
CA PHE A 423 12.63 -3.48 -22.32
C PHE A 423 13.07 -3.80 -23.78
N GLN A 424 14.33 -4.23 -23.95
CA GLN A 424 14.96 -4.54 -25.25
C GLN A 424 15.27 -6.04 -25.43
N THR A 425 14.26 -6.88 -25.23
CA THR A 425 14.34 -8.33 -25.52
C THR A 425 13.78 -8.66 -26.90
N GLY A 426 13.94 -9.91 -27.34
CA GLY A 426 13.28 -10.43 -28.54
C GLY A 426 11.77 -10.65 -28.38
N ASP A 427 11.26 -10.63 -27.15
CA ASP A 427 9.85 -10.83 -26.84
C ASP A 427 9.13 -9.48 -26.66
N ARG A 428 8.37 -9.09 -27.68
CA ARG A 428 7.64 -7.82 -27.66
C ARG A 428 6.57 -7.72 -26.56
N PHE A 429 6.04 -8.84 -26.05
CA PHE A 429 5.04 -8.83 -24.99
C PHE A 429 5.69 -8.68 -23.61
N TRP A 430 6.85 -9.29 -23.41
CA TRP A 430 7.66 -9.03 -22.23
C TRP A 430 8.12 -7.56 -22.20
N ASN A 431 8.58 -7.03 -23.34
CA ASN A 431 8.96 -5.63 -23.46
C ASN A 431 7.78 -4.70 -23.14
N ALA A 432 6.57 -5.02 -23.61
CA ALA A 432 5.37 -4.26 -23.26
C ALA A 432 5.05 -4.32 -21.75
N ALA A 433 5.21 -5.49 -21.11
CA ALA A 433 4.99 -5.63 -19.67
C ALA A 433 5.99 -4.80 -18.85
N GLN A 434 7.28 -4.93 -19.16
CA GLN A 434 8.33 -4.13 -18.52
C GLN A 434 8.12 -2.63 -18.77
N ARG A 435 7.75 -2.25 -20.00
CA ARG A 435 7.45 -0.84 -20.31
C ARG A 435 6.22 -0.32 -19.58
N GLU A 436 5.14 -1.12 -19.42
CA GLU A 436 3.97 -0.74 -18.62
C GLU A 436 4.39 -0.42 -17.18
N LEU A 437 5.21 -1.30 -16.58
CA LEU A 437 5.76 -1.12 -15.24
C LEU A 437 6.59 0.15 -15.13
N VAL A 438 7.53 0.36 -16.06
CA VAL A 438 8.42 1.54 -16.06
C VAL A 438 7.63 2.82 -16.25
N VAL A 439 6.64 2.90 -17.14
CA VAL A 439 5.96 4.17 -17.43
C VAL A 439 4.81 4.50 -16.48
N THR A 440 4.15 3.49 -15.91
CA THR A 440 2.95 3.70 -15.08
C THR A 440 3.14 3.41 -13.59
N GLY A 441 4.24 2.73 -13.22
CA GLY A 441 4.40 2.18 -11.87
C GLY A 441 3.56 0.95 -11.57
N LYS A 442 2.91 0.36 -12.58
CA LYS A 442 2.07 -0.82 -12.42
C LYS A 442 2.24 -1.74 -13.63
N MET A 443 2.32 -3.05 -13.37
CA MET A 443 2.20 -4.07 -14.41
C MET A 443 0.91 -4.86 -14.23
N HIS A 444 0.21 -5.17 -15.31
CA HIS A 444 -0.96 -6.04 -15.29
C HIS A 444 -0.66 -7.39 -14.60
N GLY A 445 -1.54 -7.87 -13.72
CA GLY A 445 -1.28 -9.02 -12.84
C GLY A 445 -0.94 -10.31 -13.60
N TYR A 446 -1.64 -10.60 -14.70
CA TYR A 446 -1.29 -11.77 -15.54
C TYR A 446 0.10 -11.62 -16.19
N MET A 447 0.47 -10.39 -16.56
CA MET A 447 1.76 -10.14 -17.18
C MET A 447 2.90 -10.20 -16.16
N ARG A 448 2.68 -9.90 -14.88
CA ARG A 448 3.69 -10.14 -13.82
C ARG A 448 4.12 -11.61 -13.76
N MET A 449 3.16 -12.53 -13.86
CA MET A 449 3.45 -13.97 -13.88
C MET A 449 4.29 -14.37 -15.10
N TYR A 450 3.93 -13.86 -16.28
CA TYR A 450 4.69 -14.11 -17.50
C TYR A 450 6.10 -13.51 -17.42
N TRP A 451 6.17 -12.25 -17.00
CA TRP A 451 7.39 -11.46 -16.89
C TRP A 451 8.42 -12.11 -15.98
N GLY A 452 8.04 -12.55 -14.78
CA GLY A 452 8.97 -13.21 -13.85
C GLY A 452 9.42 -14.59 -14.32
N LYS A 453 8.55 -15.33 -15.03
CA LYS A 453 8.93 -16.62 -15.65
C LYS A 453 9.96 -16.46 -16.75
N LYS A 454 9.92 -15.34 -17.48
CA LYS A 454 10.93 -15.04 -18.50
C LYS A 454 12.24 -14.59 -17.89
N LEU A 455 12.23 -13.93 -16.73
CA LEU A 455 13.47 -13.66 -15.99
C LEU A 455 14.16 -14.96 -15.60
N LEU A 456 13.43 -15.96 -15.06
CA LEU A 456 13.99 -17.30 -14.84
C LEU A 456 14.59 -17.94 -16.11
N GLU A 457 14.00 -17.69 -17.28
CA GLU A 457 14.45 -18.28 -18.55
C GLU A 457 15.66 -17.57 -19.17
N TRP A 458 15.81 -16.27 -18.93
CA TRP A 458 16.77 -15.39 -19.62
C TRP A 458 17.90 -14.87 -18.75
N THR A 459 18.00 -15.34 -17.51
CA THR A 459 19.16 -15.14 -16.64
C THR A 459 20.02 -16.41 -16.58
N PRO A 460 21.34 -16.28 -16.32
CA PRO A 460 22.27 -17.40 -16.23
C PRO A 460 21.83 -18.51 -15.25
N THR A 461 21.29 -18.16 -14.10
CA THR A 461 20.84 -19.11 -13.07
C THR A 461 19.45 -18.77 -12.53
N PRO A 462 18.75 -19.73 -11.90
CA PRO A 462 17.49 -19.45 -11.20
C PRO A 462 17.62 -18.37 -10.12
N GLU A 463 18.73 -18.36 -9.37
CA GLU A 463 18.99 -17.38 -8.31
C GLU A 463 19.12 -15.97 -8.89
N GLN A 464 19.90 -15.80 -9.96
CA GLN A 464 20.00 -14.51 -10.67
C GLN A 464 18.65 -14.06 -11.22
N GLY A 465 17.83 -15.00 -11.72
CA GLY A 465 16.48 -14.70 -12.20
C GLY A 465 15.55 -14.23 -11.08
N PHE A 466 15.66 -14.85 -9.90
CA PHE A 466 14.91 -14.48 -8.70
C PHE A 466 15.31 -13.07 -8.22
N ASN A 467 16.62 -12.82 -8.15
CA ASN A 467 17.18 -11.53 -7.75
C ASN A 467 16.79 -10.42 -8.73
N ALA A 468 16.92 -10.65 -10.04
CA ALA A 468 16.47 -9.72 -11.07
C ALA A 468 14.97 -9.40 -10.95
N ALA A 469 14.14 -10.41 -10.68
CA ALA A 469 12.70 -10.22 -10.50
C ALA A 469 12.37 -9.36 -9.27
N LEU A 470 13.07 -9.54 -8.15
CA LEU A 470 12.91 -8.70 -6.97
C LEU A 470 13.36 -7.26 -7.25
N VAL A 471 14.58 -7.07 -7.77
CA VAL A 471 15.16 -5.75 -8.02
C VAL A 471 14.27 -4.94 -8.96
N LEU A 472 13.89 -5.50 -10.10
CA LEU A 472 13.06 -4.79 -11.07
C LEU A 472 11.64 -4.51 -10.54
N ASN A 473 11.02 -5.46 -9.83
CA ASN A 473 9.69 -5.24 -9.27
C ASN A 473 9.73 -4.13 -8.21
N ASN A 474 10.68 -4.19 -7.27
CA ASN A 474 10.72 -3.27 -6.13
C ASN A 474 11.27 -1.89 -6.51
N LYS A 475 12.08 -1.78 -7.58
CA LYS A 475 12.50 -0.50 -8.16
C LYS A 475 11.35 0.26 -8.82
N TYR A 476 10.52 -0.42 -9.62
CA TYR A 476 9.57 0.28 -10.49
C TYR A 476 8.10 0.21 -10.06
N ALA A 477 7.65 -0.84 -9.36
CA ALA A 477 6.23 -1.03 -9.04
C ALA A 477 5.82 -0.22 -7.83
N LEU A 478 4.86 0.70 -7.98
CA LEU A 478 4.30 1.48 -6.88
C LEU A 478 3.72 0.62 -5.76
N ASP A 479 3.20 -0.56 -6.06
CA ASP A 479 2.71 -1.51 -5.05
C ASP A 479 3.81 -2.38 -4.44
N ALA A 480 5.07 -1.97 -4.57
CA ALA A 480 6.23 -2.65 -4.03
C ALA A 480 7.15 -1.72 -3.21
N PRO A 481 8.07 -2.33 -2.43
CA PRO A 481 7.95 -3.69 -1.90
C PRO A 481 6.77 -3.80 -0.94
N ASP A 482 6.17 -4.97 -0.93
CA ASP A 482 5.03 -5.38 -0.12
C ASP A 482 5.13 -6.90 0.07
N PRO A 483 4.52 -7.52 1.09
CA PRO A 483 4.46 -8.97 1.17
C PRO A 483 4.02 -9.64 -0.14
N ASN A 484 3.10 -9.03 -0.90
CA ASN A 484 2.69 -9.52 -2.23
C ASN A 484 3.81 -9.48 -3.27
N SER A 485 4.73 -8.53 -3.19
CA SER A 485 5.88 -8.45 -4.09
C SER A 485 6.76 -9.68 -3.94
N TYR A 486 7.15 -10.01 -2.70
CA TYR A 486 7.99 -11.17 -2.42
C TYR A 486 7.27 -12.49 -2.72
N ALA A 487 6.01 -12.63 -2.27
CA ALA A 487 5.22 -13.82 -2.54
C ALA A 487 4.93 -14.02 -4.04
N GLY A 488 4.69 -12.92 -4.77
CA GLY A 488 4.44 -12.92 -6.21
C GLY A 488 5.67 -13.34 -7.01
N VAL A 489 6.86 -12.80 -6.68
CA VAL A 489 8.12 -13.27 -7.26
C VAL A 489 8.36 -14.72 -6.87
N ALA A 490 8.28 -15.09 -5.58
CA ALA A 490 8.47 -16.48 -5.16
C ALA A 490 7.51 -17.45 -5.88
N TRP A 491 6.27 -17.04 -6.18
CA TRP A 491 5.31 -17.83 -6.93
C TRP A 491 5.79 -18.11 -8.36
N THR A 492 6.47 -17.17 -9.03
CA THR A 492 7.00 -17.43 -10.38
C THR A 492 8.02 -18.56 -10.40
N PHE A 493 8.67 -18.81 -9.26
CA PHE A 493 9.65 -19.88 -9.00
C PHE A 493 9.07 -21.08 -8.21
N GLY A 494 7.74 -21.15 -8.00
CA GLY A 494 7.07 -22.35 -7.47
C GLY A 494 6.48 -22.23 -6.06
N LYS A 495 6.61 -21.09 -5.39
CA LYS A 495 5.96 -20.85 -4.09
C LYS A 495 4.43 -20.87 -4.21
N HIS A 496 3.75 -21.56 -3.29
CA HIS A 496 2.28 -21.68 -3.26
C HIS A 496 1.65 -22.27 -4.53
N ASP A 497 2.44 -22.91 -5.40
CA ASP A 497 2.00 -23.64 -6.58
C ASP A 497 2.39 -25.13 -6.43
N GLN A 498 1.86 -25.94 -7.33
CA GLN A 498 2.20 -27.36 -7.47
C GLN A 498 3.29 -27.58 -8.53
N GLY A 499 3.89 -28.77 -8.53
CA GLY A 499 4.76 -29.21 -9.62
C GLY A 499 4.00 -29.44 -10.94
N TRP A 500 4.67 -29.13 -12.05
CA TRP A 500 4.18 -29.28 -13.42
C TRP A 500 5.08 -30.25 -14.20
N LYS A 501 4.70 -30.54 -15.45
CA LYS A 501 5.51 -31.34 -16.36
C LYS A 501 6.92 -30.72 -16.49
N GLU A 502 7.92 -31.56 -16.25
CA GLU A 502 9.33 -31.20 -16.27
C GLU A 502 9.78 -30.69 -17.64
N ARG A 503 10.62 -29.64 -17.64
CA ARG A 503 11.15 -28.97 -18.83
C ARG A 503 12.55 -28.46 -18.55
N PRO A 504 13.41 -28.32 -19.57
CA PRO A 504 14.67 -27.62 -19.43
C PRO A 504 14.48 -26.22 -18.82
N ILE A 505 15.45 -25.79 -18.01
CA ILE A 505 15.52 -24.53 -17.26
C ILE A 505 14.50 -24.44 -16.12
N PHE A 506 13.23 -24.73 -16.39
CA PHE A 506 12.14 -24.59 -15.43
C PHE A 506 12.01 -25.76 -14.46
N GLY A 507 12.54 -26.93 -14.84
CA GLY A 507 12.21 -28.18 -14.18
C GLY A 507 10.70 -28.34 -14.06
N LYS A 508 10.22 -28.56 -12.83
CA LYS A 508 8.80 -28.74 -12.50
C LYS A 508 8.08 -27.44 -12.14
N VAL A 509 8.71 -26.27 -12.27
CA VAL A 509 8.03 -24.98 -12.09
C VAL A 509 7.09 -24.72 -13.28
N ARG A 510 5.93 -24.10 -13.02
CA ARG A 510 4.95 -23.77 -14.07
C ARG A 510 5.61 -22.96 -15.19
N TYR A 511 5.49 -23.44 -16.42
CA TYR A 511 5.96 -22.75 -17.63
C TYR A 511 4.91 -21.80 -18.23
N MET A 512 5.36 -20.68 -18.81
CA MET A 512 4.54 -19.77 -19.62
C MET A 512 5.32 -19.29 -20.85
N ASN A 513 4.65 -19.18 -22.00
CA ASN A 513 5.27 -18.76 -23.27
C ASN A 513 4.40 -17.84 -24.11
N GLU A 514 5.04 -17.20 -25.09
CA GLU A 514 4.43 -16.21 -25.98
C GLU A 514 3.22 -16.77 -26.74
N ALA A 515 3.35 -17.97 -27.32
CA ALA A 515 2.25 -18.64 -28.03
C ALA A 515 1.04 -18.90 -27.12
N GLY A 516 1.30 -19.24 -25.85
CA GLY A 516 0.27 -19.40 -24.83
C GLY A 516 -0.46 -18.10 -24.51
N LEU A 517 0.22 -16.95 -24.53
CA LEU A 517 -0.41 -15.63 -24.39
C LEU A 517 -1.29 -15.29 -25.60
N LYS A 518 -0.76 -15.44 -26.83
CA LYS A 518 -1.52 -15.13 -28.07
C LYS A 518 -2.82 -15.93 -28.18
N ARG A 519 -2.80 -17.20 -27.74
CA ARG A 519 -3.99 -18.05 -27.75
C ARG A 519 -5.05 -17.61 -26.72
N LYS A 520 -4.63 -17.00 -25.61
CA LYS A 520 -5.51 -16.65 -24.49
C LYS A 520 -6.03 -15.22 -24.57
N PHE A 521 -5.25 -14.28 -25.10
CA PHE A 521 -5.51 -12.85 -24.94
C PHE A 521 -5.19 -12.06 -26.21
N ARG A 522 -5.74 -10.84 -26.27
CA ARG A 522 -5.48 -9.88 -27.35
C ARG A 522 -4.16 -9.15 -27.11
N MET A 523 -3.06 -9.86 -27.23
CA MET A 523 -1.73 -9.35 -26.88
C MET A 523 -1.29 -8.16 -27.74
N ASP A 524 -1.73 -8.08 -28.99
CA ASP A 524 -1.43 -6.94 -29.86
C ASP A 524 -2.14 -5.66 -29.37
N ALA A 525 -3.38 -5.81 -28.88
CA ALA A 525 -4.09 -4.73 -28.21
C ALA A 525 -3.41 -4.31 -26.90
N TYR A 526 -2.79 -5.25 -26.18
CA TYR A 526 -1.99 -4.94 -24.99
C TYR A 526 -0.75 -4.09 -25.34
N VAL A 527 0.01 -4.48 -26.38
CA VAL A 527 1.16 -3.68 -26.86
C VAL A 527 0.73 -2.26 -27.25
N LEU A 528 -0.40 -2.13 -27.96
CA LEU A 528 -0.95 -0.82 -28.33
C LEU A 528 -1.41 0.00 -27.12
N LYS A 529 -2.04 -0.64 -26.13
CA LYS A 529 -2.41 0.00 -24.86
C LYS A 529 -1.17 0.58 -24.16
N VAL A 530 -0.11 -0.21 -24.01
CA VAL A 530 1.14 0.24 -23.38
C VAL A 530 1.79 1.37 -24.19
N GLY A 531 1.77 1.29 -25.52
CA GLY A 531 2.23 2.38 -26.39
C GLY A 531 1.52 3.71 -26.13
N ARG A 532 0.18 3.67 -25.95
CA ARG A 532 -0.62 4.85 -25.59
C ARG A 532 -0.31 5.39 -24.20
N LEU A 533 -0.14 4.51 -23.21
CA LEU A 533 0.26 4.89 -21.85
C LEU A 533 1.63 5.58 -21.84
N ALA A 534 2.60 5.04 -22.56
CA ALA A 534 3.92 5.64 -22.69
C ALA A 534 3.89 7.01 -23.40
N ALA A 535 3.01 7.18 -24.41
CA ALA A 535 2.83 8.48 -25.07
C ALA A 535 2.20 9.50 -24.13
N LYS A 536 1.20 9.10 -23.32
CA LYS A 536 0.58 9.97 -22.30
C LYS A 536 1.58 10.38 -21.22
N ALA A 537 2.43 9.47 -20.76
CA ALA A 537 3.48 9.77 -19.78
C ALA A 537 4.42 10.89 -20.27
N LYS A 538 4.81 10.88 -21.56
CA LYS A 538 5.65 11.93 -22.16
C LYS A 538 4.96 13.29 -22.28
N LYS A 539 3.63 13.31 -22.48
CA LYS A 539 2.84 14.55 -22.51
C LYS A 539 2.63 15.13 -21.10
N GLY A 540 2.32 14.27 -20.13
CA GLY A 540 2.14 14.68 -18.74
C GLY A 540 3.41 15.20 -18.07
N SER A 541 4.60 14.94 -18.63
CA SER A 541 5.85 15.56 -18.20
C SER A 541 6.15 16.91 -18.88
N THR A 542 5.31 17.34 -19.84
CA THR A 542 5.49 18.58 -20.62
C THR A 542 4.36 19.61 -20.47
N GLU A 543 3.24 19.26 -19.84
CA GLU A 543 2.09 20.16 -19.61
C GLU A 543 1.74 20.21 -18.11
N GLU A 544 2.22 21.23 -17.39
CA GLU A 544 1.49 21.80 -16.26
C GLU A 544 0.58 22.90 -16.82
N GLU A 545 -0.65 22.55 -17.21
CA GLU A 545 -1.73 23.52 -17.39
C GLU A 545 -2.84 23.27 -16.36
N PRO A 546 -3.49 24.33 -15.86
CA PRO A 546 -4.40 24.24 -14.73
C PRO A 546 -5.67 23.50 -15.13
N THR A 547 -6.05 22.50 -14.34
CA THR A 547 -7.32 21.79 -14.50
C THR A 547 -8.50 22.73 -14.25
N GLU A 548 -9.35 22.90 -15.26
CA GLU A 548 -10.67 23.52 -15.14
C GLU A 548 -11.49 22.83 -14.03
N GLU A 549 -12.03 23.63 -13.11
CA GLU A 549 -12.95 23.20 -12.07
C GLU A 549 -14.21 22.56 -12.70
N GLU A 550 -14.47 21.30 -12.37
CA GLU A 550 -15.79 20.69 -12.56
C GLU A 550 -16.82 21.39 -11.66
N ALA A 551 -17.48 22.42 -12.20
CA ALA A 551 -18.64 23.03 -11.56
C ALA A 551 -19.80 22.02 -11.47
N MET A 552 -20.23 21.73 -10.24
CA MET A 552 -21.41 20.90 -9.95
C MET A 552 -22.69 21.49 -10.57
N PRO A 553 -23.64 20.66 -11.03
CA PRO A 553 -24.88 21.17 -11.61
C PRO A 553 -25.81 21.73 -10.51
N ALA A 554 -26.13 23.01 -10.60
CA ALA A 554 -27.13 23.66 -9.77
C ALA A 554 -28.55 23.12 -10.06
N LYS A 555 -29.34 22.95 -8.98
CA LYS A 555 -30.76 22.53 -9.02
C LYS A 555 -31.63 23.54 -9.81
N PRO A 556 -32.71 23.10 -10.50
CA PRO A 556 -33.57 24.01 -11.23
C PRO A 556 -34.52 24.77 -10.29
N GLY A 557 -34.24 26.07 -10.09
CA GLY A 557 -35.12 27.01 -9.41
C GLY A 557 -36.15 27.64 -10.36
N ARG A 558 -37.41 27.59 -9.93
CA ARG A 558 -38.63 28.23 -10.47
C ARG A 558 -38.40 29.51 -11.31
N LYS A 559 -38.82 29.50 -12.58
CA LYS A 559 -39.04 30.72 -13.38
C LYS A 559 -40.36 31.39 -12.98
N LYS A 560 -40.27 32.59 -12.37
CA LYS A 560 -41.36 33.58 -12.31
C LYS A 560 -41.42 34.37 -13.62
N LYS A 561 -42.63 34.55 -14.16
CA LYS A 561 -42.97 35.38 -15.32
C LYS A 561 -43.00 36.87 -14.94
N ALA A 562 -42.49 37.72 -15.83
CA ALA A 562 -42.84 39.14 -16.00
C ALA A 562 -42.57 39.45 -17.49
N SER A 563 -43.58 39.46 -18.37
CA SER A 563 -44.50 40.56 -18.71
C SER A 563 -43.81 41.80 -19.32
N THR A 564 -43.86 41.89 -20.64
CA THR A 564 -43.86 43.15 -21.38
C THR A 564 -44.89 43.05 -22.50
N MET A 565 -45.83 44.01 -22.47
CA MET A 565 -46.89 44.29 -23.44
C MET A 565 -46.27 44.64 -24.81
N ARG A 566 -46.90 44.46 -25.98
CA ARG A 566 -48.12 45.12 -26.53
C ARG A 566 -48.23 44.72 -28.04
N PRO A 567 -49.24 45.14 -28.82
CA PRO A 567 -50.66 44.75 -28.85
C PRO A 567 -51.06 44.03 -30.17
N ALA A 568 -52.34 43.68 -30.26
CA ALA A 568 -53.02 42.90 -31.30
C ALA A 568 -53.50 43.71 -32.52
N GLU A 569 -53.68 42.99 -33.62
CA GLU A 569 -54.60 43.13 -34.79
C GLU A 569 -54.21 41.97 -35.74
N SER A 570 -55.00 41.32 -36.60
CA SER A 570 -56.43 41.13 -36.90
C SER A 570 -56.49 40.11 -38.07
N ASP A 571 -57.66 39.55 -38.40
CA ASP A 571 -58.00 38.70 -39.59
C ASP A 571 -57.51 37.23 -39.60
N ALA A 572 -58.43 36.25 -39.47
CA ALA A 572 -59.31 35.66 -40.51
C ALA A 572 -58.47 34.82 -41.52
N THR A 573 -58.65 33.51 -41.71
CA THR A 573 -59.83 32.77 -42.19
C THR A 573 -59.61 31.25 -42.13
N GLU A 574 -60.72 30.50 -42.02
CA GLU A 574 -61.03 29.17 -42.63
C GLU A 574 -60.17 27.93 -42.30
N LYS A 575 -60.74 26.98 -41.55
CA LYS A 575 -61.44 25.76 -42.03
C LYS A 575 -60.58 24.80 -42.86
N HIS A 576 -60.10 23.72 -42.21
CA HIS A 576 -60.38 22.35 -42.68
C HIS A 576 -59.99 21.29 -41.63
N THR A 577 -60.99 20.56 -41.14
CA THR A 577 -60.87 19.13 -40.73
C THR A 577 -61.46 18.31 -41.91
N PRO A 578 -61.23 16.99 -42.10
CA PRO A 578 -61.47 15.98 -41.05
C PRO A 578 -60.64 14.67 -41.07
N ALA A 579 -60.91 13.89 -40.02
CA ALA A 579 -60.96 12.42 -39.95
C ALA A 579 -59.64 11.64 -39.86
N LYS A 580 -59.32 11.10 -38.66
CA LYS A 580 -59.79 9.80 -38.12
C LYS A 580 -59.48 8.59 -39.00
N LYS A 581 -58.58 7.74 -38.52
CA LYS A 581 -58.81 6.29 -38.39
C LYS A 581 -57.91 5.67 -37.32
N MET A 582 -58.53 5.34 -36.18
CA MET A 582 -58.11 4.24 -35.31
C MET A 582 -58.57 2.91 -35.95
N LYS A 583 -57.73 1.87 -35.87
CA LYS A 583 -58.04 0.48 -35.48
C LYS A 583 -56.75 -0.34 -35.66
N LYS A 584 -56.10 -0.76 -34.56
CA LYS A 584 -56.33 -1.98 -33.75
C LYS A 584 -55.80 -3.26 -34.42
N THR A 585 -54.86 -3.89 -33.69
CA THR A 585 -54.59 -5.35 -33.55
C THR A 585 -54.18 -6.12 -34.80
N THR A 586 -52.95 -6.63 -34.85
CA THR A 586 -52.54 -7.92 -34.23
C THR A 586 -51.07 -7.84 -33.86
#